data_AF-M5BZ52-F1
#
_entry.id   AF-M5BZ52-F1
#
_cell.length_a   1.000
_cell.length_b   1.000
_cell.length_c   1.000
_cell.angle_alpha   90.00
_cell.angle_beta   90.00
_cell.angle_gamma   90.00
#
_symmetry.space_group_name_H-M   'P 1'
#
loop_
_entity.id
_entity.type
_entity.pdbx_description
1 polymer ?
#
loop_
_entity_poly.entity_id
_entity_poly.type
_entity_poly.pdbx_seq_one_letter_code
_entity_poly.pdbx_strand_id
1 'polypeptide(L)'
;MARTTESNVGNELSVNKSEVAHGFVDEEYRFKRDGSFWSHIDPSRLSVPRYQNVFRITLWLGFLFIYSRVIQQPIEQNRQPRHPLDEWEVLLYVQALAYTMEGKSKSHKLYKILRYFTWRAFTFWRVVSIITYSLLVTAFGFRVWGLYAPDDDQSSALKLRSFQLLSCVSPLIWMRLITVVEGFKYVGTMQICVSRMLQESTIFFVLLSILGIGFAQGMYALDAADGVTDHGSTVINTLLQALLQAPDFENPAVSNFGLVLYYMWNVATTVILLNILISLFSSAYEDITDDAEAHFMAFFAEKTIGMIRAPDNYVYPAPFNLIEMFLVVPFELVLDRKSYAKLNRRVMFVIFFIPLILVALFEAHLDTRRNIFMRHMFSATQDGEDEDPNNRDPQVSDENGLVISKKSFDEIVKAFPNSFLSSEATIMQELQSLRNRMEELFQQLEDKKAKKATT
;
A
#
# COMPACT_ATOMS: atom_id res chain seq x y z
N MET A 1 -33.44 -5.27 66.99
CA MET A 1 -32.17 -4.52 67.13
C MET A 1 -31.34 -4.83 65.88
N ALA A 2 -31.28 -3.88 64.93
CA ALA A 2 -30.48 -3.83 63.68
C ALA A 2 -30.67 -4.98 62.65
N ARG A 3 -30.65 -4.83 61.32
CA ARG A 3 -30.59 -3.77 60.28
C ARG A 3 -30.86 -4.54 58.94
N THR A 4 -31.84 -4.17 58.09
CA THR A 4 -31.68 -3.55 56.73
C THR A 4 -30.59 -4.21 55.84
N THR A 5 -30.77 -4.59 54.56
CA THR A 5 -31.57 -3.99 53.45
C THR A 5 -31.45 -4.84 52.14
N GLU A 6 -32.54 -4.87 51.36
CA GLU A 6 -32.68 -4.75 49.87
C GLU A 6 -31.70 -5.46 48.91
N SER A 7 -32.18 -6.40 48.08
CA SER A 7 -32.77 -6.23 46.72
C SER A 7 -31.74 -5.97 45.60
N ASN A 8 -31.58 -6.94 44.69
CA ASN A 8 -31.34 -6.64 43.29
C ASN A 8 -31.90 -7.76 42.40
N VAL A 9 -33.02 -7.45 41.75
CA VAL A 9 -33.68 -8.24 40.72
C VAL A 9 -33.08 -7.81 39.39
N GLY A 10 -32.47 -8.74 38.65
CA GLY A 10 -31.95 -8.52 37.31
C GLY A 10 -32.45 -9.62 36.37
N ASN A 11 -33.36 -9.23 35.49
CA ASN A 11 -34.06 -10.03 34.48
C ASN A 11 -33.17 -11.02 33.70
N GLU A 12 -33.45 -12.32 33.85
CA GLU A 12 -33.15 -13.33 32.84
C GLU A 12 -34.28 -13.34 31.80
N LEU A 13 -34.02 -12.74 30.64
CA LEU A 13 -34.84 -12.95 29.44
C LEU A 13 -34.36 -14.24 28.78
N SER A 14 -35.02 -15.35 29.13
CA SER A 14 -34.91 -16.63 28.44
C SER A 14 -35.55 -16.54 27.05
N VAL A 15 -34.75 -16.26 26.03
CA VAL A 15 -35.16 -16.46 24.63
C VAL A 15 -34.88 -17.91 24.25
N ASN A 16 -35.97 -18.65 24.00
CA ASN A 16 -36.02 -20.02 23.51
C ASN A 16 -35.03 -20.23 22.34
N LYS A 17 -34.11 -21.19 22.50
CA LYS A 17 -33.18 -21.62 21.46
C LYS A 17 -33.55 -23.04 21.04
N SER A 18 -34.51 -23.15 20.12
CA SER A 18 -34.81 -24.40 19.41
C SER A 18 -34.04 -24.44 18.09
N GLU A 19 -33.11 -25.39 18.02
CA GLU A 19 -32.67 -26.14 16.82
C GLU A 19 -32.41 -25.40 15.50
N VAL A 20 -31.13 -25.14 15.21
CA VAL A 20 -30.56 -25.45 13.89
C VAL A 20 -29.16 -26.01 14.09
N ALA A 21 -29.02 -27.31 13.80
CA ALA A 21 -27.76 -28.04 13.81
C ALA A 21 -27.00 -27.82 12.49
N HIS A 22 -26.07 -26.87 12.49
CA HIS A 22 -24.87 -26.94 11.65
C HIS A 22 -23.70 -26.43 12.50
N GLY A 23 -22.79 -27.35 12.83
CA GLY A 23 -21.67 -27.11 13.74
C GLY A 23 -20.65 -26.14 13.16
N PHE A 24 -20.82 -24.85 13.44
CA PHE A 24 -19.71 -23.93 13.67
C PHE A 24 -19.55 -23.83 15.18
N VAL A 25 -18.52 -24.47 15.71
CA VAL A 25 -18.09 -24.19 17.09
C VAL A 25 -17.39 -22.84 17.03
N ASP A 26 -18.17 -21.77 17.22
CA ASP A 26 -17.60 -20.47 17.56
C ASP A 26 -17.02 -20.60 18.97
N GLU A 27 -15.75 -21.02 19.07
CA GLU A 27 -14.99 -20.81 20.28
C GLU A 27 -14.86 -19.29 20.48
N GLU A 28 -15.63 -18.77 21.42
CA GLU A 28 -15.57 -17.39 21.85
C GLU A 28 -14.12 -17.05 22.22
N TYR A 29 -13.43 -16.28 21.37
CA TYR A 29 -12.02 -15.96 21.52
C TYR A 29 -11.84 -15.09 22.76
N ARG A 30 -11.58 -15.71 23.91
CA ARG A 30 -11.26 -15.01 25.15
C ARG A 30 -9.90 -14.34 25.01
N PHE A 31 -9.92 -13.07 24.60
CA PHE A 31 -8.75 -12.21 24.52
C PHE A 31 -8.14 -12.02 25.93
N LYS A 32 -7.24 -12.92 26.34
CA LYS A 32 -6.45 -12.74 27.56
C LYS A 32 -5.43 -11.63 27.31
N ARG A 33 -5.73 -10.44 27.83
CA ARG A 33 -4.84 -9.29 27.80
C ARG A 33 -3.75 -9.44 28.86
N ASP A 34 -2.67 -10.13 28.51
CA ASP A 34 -1.44 -10.05 29.30
C ASP A 34 -0.65 -8.82 28.83
N GLY A 35 -0.63 -7.75 29.62
CA GLY A 35 0.08 -6.50 29.32
C GLY A 35 1.61 -6.58 29.42
N SER A 36 2.19 -7.78 29.43
CA SER A 36 3.64 -7.98 29.57
C SER A 36 4.36 -7.75 28.23
N PHE A 37 5.46 -7.00 28.21
CA PHE A 37 6.23 -6.74 26.98
C PHE A 37 6.57 -8.02 26.19
N TRP A 38 6.90 -9.11 26.90
CA TRP A 38 7.28 -10.38 26.30
C TRP A 38 6.10 -11.18 25.71
N SER A 39 4.86 -10.96 26.16
CA SER A 39 3.67 -11.57 25.54
C SER A 39 3.35 -10.96 24.17
N HIS A 40 3.94 -9.80 23.85
CA HIS A 40 3.78 -9.14 22.56
C HIS A 40 4.74 -9.70 21.49
N ILE A 41 5.74 -10.52 21.85
CA ILE A 41 6.66 -11.14 20.89
C ILE A 41 6.11 -12.51 20.44
N ASP A 42 5.01 -12.49 19.69
CA ASP A 42 4.45 -13.69 19.04
C ASP A 42 4.59 -13.58 17.51
N PRO A 43 5.21 -14.57 16.82
CA PRO A 43 5.28 -14.60 15.36
C PRO A 43 3.92 -14.47 14.65
N SER A 44 2.82 -14.85 15.31
CA SER A 44 1.45 -14.67 14.81
C SER A 44 1.11 -13.20 14.53
N ARG A 45 1.74 -12.23 15.21
CA ARG A 45 1.48 -10.80 14.96
C ARG A 45 1.97 -10.32 13.59
N LEU A 46 2.94 -11.01 12.98
CA LEU A 46 3.39 -10.69 11.63
C LEU A 46 2.32 -11.00 10.56
N SER A 47 1.33 -11.84 10.88
CA SER A 47 0.20 -12.11 9.98
C SER A 47 -0.87 -11.01 10.01
N VAL A 48 -0.76 -10.03 10.91
CA VAL A 48 -1.67 -8.88 10.93
C VAL A 48 -1.35 -8.00 9.71
N PRO A 49 -2.35 -7.68 8.84
CA PRO A 49 -2.13 -6.95 7.59
C PRO A 49 -1.37 -5.63 7.75
N ARG A 50 -1.62 -4.90 8.85
CA ARG A 50 -0.95 -3.62 9.16
C ARG A 50 0.56 -3.78 9.28
N TYR A 51 1.02 -4.67 10.17
CA TYR A 51 2.45 -4.90 10.38
C TYR A 51 3.11 -5.54 9.17
N GLN A 52 2.40 -6.46 8.52
CA GLN A 52 2.83 -7.06 7.27
C GLN A 52 3.06 -6.00 6.19
N ASN A 53 2.16 -5.02 6.03
CA ASN A 53 2.29 -3.95 5.06
C ASN A 53 3.50 -3.06 5.37
N VAL A 54 3.65 -2.59 6.61
CA VAL A 54 4.79 -1.76 7.03
C VAL A 54 6.11 -2.49 6.81
N PHE A 55 6.20 -3.75 7.24
CA PHE A 55 7.41 -4.53 7.08
C PHE A 55 7.76 -4.77 5.60
N ARG A 56 6.77 -5.03 4.74
CA ARG A 56 6.96 -5.13 3.29
C ARG A 56 7.47 -3.83 2.67
N ILE A 57 6.93 -2.69 3.11
CA ILE A 57 7.39 -1.36 2.69
C ILE A 57 8.86 -1.16 3.10
N THR A 58 9.22 -1.49 4.35
CA THR A 58 10.60 -1.37 4.84
C THR A 58 11.58 -2.23 4.02
N LEU A 59 11.22 -3.49 3.75
CA LEU A 59 12.05 -4.37 2.92
C LEU A 59 12.17 -3.89 1.48
N TRP A 60 11.09 -3.30 0.94
CA TRP A 60 11.10 -2.74 -0.41
C TRP A 60 11.94 -1.45 -0.49
N LEU A 61 11.93 -0.60 0.54
CA LEU A 61 12.85 0.55 0.62
C LEU A 61 14.31 0.09 0.73
N GLY A 62 14.57 -0.99 1.48
CA GLY A 62 15.88 -1.65 1.49
C GLY A 62 16.30 -2.15 0.11
N PHE A 63 15.38 -2.76 -0.64
CA PHE A 63 15.60 -3.15 -2.03
C PHE A 63 15.94 -1.95 -2.93
N LEU A 64 15.21 -0.83 -2.80
CA LEU A 64 15.49 0.39 -3.56
C LEU A 64 16.89 0.93 -3.26
N PHE A 65 17.33 0.86 -2.01
CA PHE A 65 18.70 1.25 -1.63
C PHE A 65 19.74 0.33 -2.26
N ILE A 66 19.57 -0.99 -2.15
CA ILE A 66 20.47 -1.98 -2.79
C ILE A 66 20.54 -1.75 -4.30
N TYR A 67 19.39 -1.57 -4.93
CA TYR A 67 19.28 -1.29 -6.37
C TYR A 67 20.03 -0.01 -6.77
N SER A 68 19.87 1.05 -5.99
CA SER A 68 20.56 2.33 -6.24
C SER A 68 22.08 2.18 -6.11
N ARG A 69 22.56 1.36 -5.17
CA ARG A 69 23.99 1.05 -5.04
C ARG A 69 24.52 0.28 -6.25
N VAL A 70 23.81 -0.75 -6.71
CA VAL A 70 24.21 -1.54 -7.89
C VAL A 70 24.29 -0.69 -9.16
N ILE A 71 23.37 0.26 -9.36
CA ILE A 71 23.41 1.16 -10.53
C ILE A 71 24.61 2.12 -10.52
N GLN A 72 25.12 2.49 -9.34
CA GLN A 72 26.23 3.45 -9.21
C GLN A 72 27.61 2.83 -9.46
N GLN A 73 27.77 1.53 -9.19
CA GLN A 73 29.04 0.78 -9.32
C GLN A 73 29.67 0.65 -10.72
N PRO A 74 28.92 0.55 -11.85
CA PRO A 74 29.51 0.30 -13.16
C PRO A 74 30.43 1.41 -13.69
N ILE A 75 30.42 2.61 -13.09
CA ILE A 75 31.38 3.68 -13.42
C ILE A 75 32.83 3.19 -13.19
N GLU A 76 33.04 2.26 -12.25
CA GLU A 76 34.39 1.76 -11.87
C GLU A 76 34.70 0.37 -12.46
N GLN A 77 33.68 -0.50 -12.65
CA GLN A 77 33.85 -1.91 -13.04
C GLN A 77 33.77 -2.20 -14.55
N ASN A 78 33.47 -1.21 -15.41
CA ASN A 78 33.39 -1.41 -16.86
C ASN A 78 34.75 -1.71 -17.55
N ARG A 79 35.86 -1.70 -16.80
CA ARG A 79 37.20 -2.00 -17.34
C ARG A 79 37.55 -3.50 -17.43
N GLN A 80 36.81 -4.40 -16.78
CA GLN A 80 37.14 -5.83 -16.74
C GLN A 80 36.02 -6.71 -17.33
N PRO A 81 36.30 -7.53 -18.36
CA PRO A 81 35.31 -8.37 -19.05
C PRO A 81 34.65 -9.41 -18.13
N ARG A 82 35.38 -9.98 -17.17
CA ARG A 82 34.93 -11.08 -16.30
C ARG A 82 34.98 -10.75 -14.81
N HIS A 83 34.50 -9.56 -14.45
CA HIS A 83 34.37 -9.23 -13.03
C HIS A 83 33.34 -10.17 -12.37
N PRO A 84 33.71 -10.84 -11.25
CA PRO A 84 32.78 -11.69 -10.51
C PRO A 84 31.57 -10.89 -10.03
N LEU A 85 30.50 -11.59 -9.63
CA LEU A 85 29.33 -10.91 -9.08
C LEU A 85 29.72 -10.22 -7.78
N ASP A 86 29.48 -8.91 -7.72
CA ASP A 86 29.72 -8.15 -6.50
C ASP A 86 28.68 -8.48 -5.41
N GLU A 87 29.02 -8.23 -4.15
CA GLU A 87 28.13 -8.49 -3.02
C GLU A 87 26.76 -7.83 -3.19
N TRP A 88 26.74 -6.58 -3.69
CA TRP A 88 25.51 -5.82 -3.95
C TRP A 88 24.72 -6.38 -5.14
N GLU A 89 25.40 -6.81 -6.22
CA GLU A 89 24.74 -7.47 -7.35
C GLU A 89 24.07 -8.77 -6.90
N VAL A 90 24.77 -9.59 -6.09
CA VAL A 90 24.22 -10.83 -5.55
C VAL A 90 22.99 -10.55 -4.70
N LEU A 91 23.07 -9.59 -3.77
CA LEU A 91 21.93 -9.19 -2.94
C LEU A 91 20.74 -8.72 -3.79
N LEU A 92 20.99 -7.90 -4.81
CA LEU A 92 19.95 -7.42 -5.73
C LEU A 92 19.26 -8.58 -6.44
N TYR A 93 20.02 -9.51 -7.03
CA TYR A 93 19.45 -10.61 -7.81
C TYR A 93 18.74 -11.64 -6.94
N VAL A 94 19.25 -11.94 -5.74
CA VAL A 94 18.57 -12.80 -4.76
C VAL A 94 17.23 -12.17 -4.37
N GLN A 95 17.22 -10.87 -4.08
CA GLN A 95 15.98 -10.18 -3.70
C GLN A 95 15.02 -10.02 -4.89
N ALA A 96 15.52 -9.76 -6.09
CA ALA A 96 14.72 -9.72 -7.32
C ALA A 96 14.09 -11.09 -7.65
N LEU A 97 14.83 -12.18 -7.45
CA LEU A 97 14.32 -13.54 -7.57
C LEU A 97 13.19 -13.78 -6.56
N ALA A 98 13.41 -13.38 -5.31
CA ALA A 98 12.42 -13.49 -4.25
C ALA A 98 11.11 -12.76 -4.58
N TYR A 99 11.20 -11.51 -5.06
CA TYR A 99 10.03 -10.73 -5.50
C TYR A 99 9.35 -11.33 -6.73
N THR A 100 10.13 -11.87 -7.68
CA THR A 100 9.60 -12.54 -8.87
C THR A 100 8.86 -13.81 -8.50
N MET A 101 9.38 -14.61 -7.56
CA MET A 101 8.72 -15.82 -7.07
C MET A 101 7.44 -15.49 -6.29
N GLU A 102 7.46 -14.46 -5.44
CA GLU A 102 6.23 -13.98 -4.79
C GLU A 102 5.20 -13.52 -5.82
N GLY A 103 5.65 -12.78 -6.85
CA GLY A 103 4.85 -12.37 -7.99
C GLY A 103 4.24 -13.55 -8.74
N LYS A 104 5.04 -14.58 -9.08
CA LYS A 104 4.59 -15.79 -9.77
C LYS A 104 3.56 -16.59 -8.95
N SER A 105 3.75 -16.73 -7.64
CA SER A 105 2.78 -17.39 -6.76
C SER A 105 1.42 -16.69 -6.79
N LYS A 106 1.41 -15.35 -6.74
CA LYS A 106 0.19 -14.54 -6.91
C LYS A 106 -0.39 -14.68 -8.32
N SER A 107 0.45 -14.65 -9.37
CA SER A 107 0.04 -14.81 -10.76
C SER A 107 -0.48 -16.19 -11.10
N HIS A 108 -0.03 -17.26 -10.42
CA HIS A 108 -0.57 -18.61 -10.62
C HIS A 108 -1.99 -18.74 -10.06
N LYS A 109 -2.24 -18.14 -8.88
CA LYS A 109 -3.60 -18.00 -8.35
C LYS A 109 -4.49 -17.19 -9.30
N LEU A 110 -3.93 -16.12 -9.88
CA LEU A 110 -4.60 -15.32 -10.90
C LEU A 110 -4.83 -16.09 -12.19
N TYR A 111 -3.89 -16.91 -12.68
CA TYR A 111 -4.06 -17.72 -13.89
C TYR A 111 -5.22 -18.70 -13.75
N LYS A 112 -5.38 -19.30 -12.56
CA LYS A 112 -6.56 -20.13 -12.24
C LYS A 112 -7.86 -19.33 -12.30
N ILE A 113 -7.83 -18.06 -11.89
CA ILE A 113 -8.98 -17.14 -11.95
C ILE A 113 -9.19 -16.62 -13.38
N LEU A 114 -8.13 -16.34 -14.14
CA LEU A 114 -8.12 -15.80 -15.51
C LEU A 114 -8.66 -16.82 -16.52
N ARG A 115 -8.55 -18.11 -16.21
CA ARG A 115 -9.25 -19.19 -16.93
C ARG A 115 -10.78 -18.98 -16.92
N TYR A 116 -11.30 -18.25 -15.93
CA TYR A 116 -12.64 -17.68 -15.94
C TYR A 116 -12.55 -16.25 -16.48
N PHE A 117 -12.91 -16.15 -17.75
CA PHE A 117 -12.80 -15.00 -18.66
C PHE A 117 -13.19 -13.65 -18.03
N THR A 118 -12.26 -12.93 -17.40
CA THR A 118 -12.53 -11.54 -16.97
C THR A 118 -11.30 -10.65 -17.13
N TRP A 119 -11.37 -9.71 -18.08
CA TRP A 119 -10.36 -8.67 -18.33
C TRP A 119 -10.13 -7.73 -17.13
N ARG A 120 -11.07 -7.65 -16.18
CA ARG A 120 -10.93 -6.93 -14.88
C ARG A 120 -9.80 -7.49 -13.99
N ALA A 121 -9.21 -8.63 -14.33
CA ALA A 121 -8.09 -9.23 -13.59
C ALA A 121 -6.75 -8.48 -13.76
N PHE A 122 -6.64 -7.52 -14.69
CA PHE A 122 -5.42 -6.74 -14.91
C PHE A 122 -5.46 -5.40 -14.17
N THR A 123 -5.03 -5.39 -12.90
CA THR A 123 -4.76 -4.13 -12.18
C THR A 123 -3.52 -3.44 -12.79
N PHE A 124 -3.56 -2.12 -12.98
CA PHE A 124 -2.44 -1.32 -13.54
C PHE A 124 -1.09 -1.67 -12.91
N TRP A 125 -1.01 -1.65 -11.58
CA TRP A 125 0.21 -1.99 -10.82
C TRP A 125 0.71 -3.41 -11.03
N ARG A 126 -0.19 -4.33 -11.37
CA ARG A 126 0.16 -5.72 -11.68
C ARG A 126 0.88 -5.80 -13.01
N VAL A 127 0.43 -5.05 -14.02
CA VAL A 127 1.11 -4.94 -15.32
C VAL A 127 2.51 -4.34 -15.15
N VAL A 128 2.62 -3.22 -14.44
CA VAL A 128 3.91 -2.59 -14.12
C VAL A 128 4.84 -3.57 -13.40
N SER A 129 4.33 -4.32 -12.42
CA SER A 129 5.11 -5.33 -11.70
C SER A 129 5.59 -6.47 -12.62
N ILE A 130 4.73 -6.98 -13.51
CA ILE A 130 5.09 -8.04 -14.47
C ILE A 130 6.20 -7.57 -15.40
N ILE A 131 6.08 -6.35 -15.95
CA ILE A 131 7.10 -5.74 -16.82
C ILE A 131 8.41 -5.55 -16.05
N THR A 132 8.34 -5.04 -14.82
CA THR A 132 9.53 -4.86 -13.97
C THR A 132 10.25 -6.18 -13.72
N TYR A 133 9.50 -7.23 -13.34
CA TYR A 133 10.09 -8.54 -13.07
C TYR A 133 10.62 -9.23 -14.33
N SER A 134 9.94 -9.09 -15.48
CA SER A 134 10.42 -9.68 -16.74
C SER A 134 11.74 -9.04 -17.17
N LEU A 135 11.85 -7.72 -17.07
CA LEU A 135 13.09 -6.99 -17.36
C LEU A 135 14.22 -7.37 -16.40
N LEU A 136 13.95 -7.48 -15.09
CA LEU A 136 14.96 -7.91 -14.11
C LEU A 136 15.45 -9.34 -14.37
N VAL A 137 14.55 -10.27 -14.71
CA VAL A 137 14.92 -11.65 -15.07
C VAL A 137 15.74 -11.68 -16.36
N THR A 138 15.37 -10.87 -17.35
CA THR A 138 16.10 -10.78 -18.62
C THR A 138 17.50 -10.19 -18.41
N ALA A 139 17.62 -9.14 -17.59
CA ALA A 139 18.90 -8.55 -17.21
C ALA A 139 19.79 -9.57 -16.50
N PHE A 140 19.24 -10.31 -15.52
CA PHE A 140 19.96 -11.39 -14.86
C PHE A 140 20.40 -12.48 -15.85
N GLY A 141 19.53 -12.87 -16.79
CA GLY A 141 19.87 -13.83 -17.85
C GLY A 141 21.06 -13.39 -18.69
N PHE A 142 21.09 -12.12 -19.12
CA PHE A 142 22.24 -11.56 -19.83
C PHE A 142 23.49 -11.48 -18.96
N ARG A 143 23.36 -11.16 -17.66
CA ARG A 143 24.50 -11.13 -16.73
C ARG A 143 25.13 -12.51 -16.58
N VAL A 144 24.32 -13.55 -16.40
CA VAL A 144 24.77 -14.94 -16.29
C VAL A 144 25.39 -15.41 -17.61
N TRP A 145 24.75 -15.12 -18.74
CA TRP A 145 25.31 -15.47 -20.05
C TRP A 145 26.65 -14.79 -20.31
N GLY A 146 26.79 -13.50 -19.94
CA GLY A 146 28.06 -12.79 -20.05
C GLY A 146 29.20 -13.44 -19.26
N LEU A 147 28.93 -14.07 -18.11
CA LEU A 147 29.95 -14.76 -17.31
C LEU A 147 30.41 -16.10 -17.92
N TYR A 148 29.53 -16.79 -18.65
CA TYR A 148 29.86 -18.06 -19.32
C TYR A 148 30.32 -17.90 -20.77
N ALA A 149 30.32 -16.67 -21.30
CA ALA A 149 30.75 -16.41 -22.66
C ALA A 149 32.26 -16.72 -22.83
N PRO A 150 32.66 -17.47 -23.87
CA PRO A 150 34.06 -17.87 -24.07
C PRO A 150 34.94 -16.70 -24.51
N ASP A 151 34.35 -15.70 -25.18
CA ASP A 151 35.02 -14.53 -25.75
C ASP A 151 34.82 -13.28 -24.89
N ASP A 152 35.88 -12.49 -24.71
CA ASP A 152 35.90 -11.33 -23.80
C ASP A 152 35.11 -10.14 -24.37
N ASP A 153 35.08 -10.00 -25.70
CA ASP A 153 34.30 -8.97 -26.37
C ASP A 153 32.80 -9.25 -26.24
N GLN A 154 32.39 -10.52 -26.43
CA GLN A 154 31.01 -10.94 -26.23
C GLN A 154 30.58 -10.80 -24.76
N SER A 155 31.44 -11.17 -23.83
CA SER A 155 31.19 -11.01 -22.39
C SER A 155 30.91 -9.55 -22.02
N SER A 156 31.74 -8.63 -22.52
CA SER A 156 31.62 -7.19 -22.31
C SER A 156 30.33 -6.62 -22.92
N ALA A 157 29.97 -7.06 -24.13
CA ALA A 157 28.74 -6.64 -24.80
C ALA A 157 27.48 -7.11 -24.04
N LEU A 158 27.46 -8.37 -23.58
CA LEU A 158 26.33 -8.92 -22.80
C LEU A 158 26.20 -8.24 -21.43
N LYS A 159 27.33 -7.91 -20.79
CA LYS A 159 27.35 -7.11 -19.56
C LYS A 159 26.74 -5.72 -19.78
N LEU A 160 27.11 -5.04 -20.87
CA LEU A 160 26.56 -3.74 -21.21
C LEU A 160 25.04 -3.81 -21.43
N ARG A 161 24.55 -4.82 -22.17
CA ARG A 161 23.11 -5.02 -22.39
C ARG A 161 22.35 -5.31 -21.11
N SER A 162 22.90 -6.13 -20.22
CA SER A 162 22.34 -6.36 -18.89
C SER A 162 22.20 -5.05 -18.12
N PHE A 163 23.23 -4.20 -18.15
CA PHE A 163 23.22 -2.91 -17.46
C PHE A 163 22.22 -1.91 -18.08
N GLN A 164 22.12 -1.86 -19.41
CA GLN A 164 21.12 -1.05 -20.11
C GLN A 164 19.69 -1.45 -19.73
N LEU A 165 19.41 -2.76 -19.62
CA LEU A 165 18.12 -3.25 -19.15
C LEU A 165 17.88 -2.87 -17.69
N LEU A 166 18.89 -2.99 -16.81
CA LEU A 166 18.79 -2.52 -15.43
C LEU A 166 18.47 -1.02 -15.38
N SER A 167 19.10 -0.20 -16.24
CA SER A 167 18.80 1.22 -16.32
C SER A 167 17.36 1.51 -16.77
N CYS A 168 16.86 0.75 -17.76
CA CYS A 168 15.47 0.82 -18.21
C CYS A 168 14.45 0.42 -17.11
N VAL A 169 14.85 -0.45 -16.18
CA VAL A 169 14.02 -0.85 -15.04
C VAL A 169 13.90 0.27 -13.99
N SER A 170 14.84 1.22 -13.95
CA SER A 170 14.92 2.22 -12.89
C SER A 170 13.64 3.05 -12.72
N PRO A 171 13.07 3.66 -13.78
CA PRO A 171 11.85 4.42 -13.65
C PRO A 171 10.66 3.59 -13.14
N LEU A 172 10.58 2.31 -13.51
CA LEU A 172 9.50 1.41 -13.10
C LEU A 172 9.59 1.06 -11.60
N ILE A 173 10.79 0.85 -11.08
CA ILE A 173 11.00 0.64 -9.65
C ILE A 173 10.66 1.91 -8.87
N TRP A 174 11.11 3.09 -9.34
CA TRP A 174 10.78 4.36 -8.68
C TRP A 174 9.30 4.68 -8.73
N MET A 175 8.60 4.39 -9.83
CA MET A 175 7.15 4.54 -9.94
C MET A 175 6.40 3.73 -8.87
N ARG A 176 6.93 2.57 -8.48
CA ARG A 176 6.34 1.74 -7.42
C ARG A 176 6.39 2.40 -6.03
N LEU A 177 7.22 3.43 -5.83
CA LEU A 177 7.20 4.23 -4.59
C LEU A 177 5.81 4.83 -4.33
N ILE A 178 5.04 5.15 -5.37
CA ILE A 178 3.68 5.69 -5.23
C ILE A 178 2.78 4.67 -4.49
N THR A 179 2.94 3.37 -4.75
CA THR A 179 2.18 2.30 -4.06
C THR A 179 2.50 2.18 -2.57
N VAL A 180 3.60 2.76 -2.11
CA VAL A 180 3.92 2.84 -0.67
C VAL A 180 3.06 3.91 0.00
N VAL A 181 2.81 5.02 -0.71
CA VAL A 181 2.09 6.19 -0.20
C VAL A 181 0.57 6.06 -0.39
N GLU A 182 0.10 5.05 -1.13
CA GLU A 182 -1.33 4.79 -1.35
C GLU A 182 -2.12 4.47 -0.06
N GLY A 183 -1.45 4.25 1.06
CA GLY A 183 -2.09 4.08 2.37
C GLY A 183 -2.73 5.37 2.92
N PHE A 184 -2.34 6.54 2.41
CA PHE A 184 -2.94 7.82 2.79
C PHE A 184 -4.17 8.08 1.92
N LYS A 185 -5.34 8.41 2.52
CA LYS A 185 -6.62 8.61 1.81
C LYS A 185 -6.46 9.53 0.60
N TYR A 186 -5.90 10.73 0.77
CA TYR A 186 -5.73 11.69 -0.32
C TYR A 186 -4.90 11.14 -1.49
N VAL A 187 -3.70 10.60 -1.21
CA VAL A 187 -2.78 10.10 -2.24
C VAL A 187 -3.31 8.82 -2.87
N GLY A 188 -3.89 7.92 -2.07
CA GLY A 188 -4.50 6.67 -2.53
C GLY A 188 -5.69 6.94 -3.45
N THR A 189 -6.58 7.86 -3.08
CA THR A 189 -7.69 8.30 -3.93
C THR A 189 -7.19 8.85 -5.27
N MET A 190 -6.25 9.80 -5.25
CA MET A 190 -5.68 10.36 -6.49
C MET A 190 -5.02 9.31 -7.37
N GLN A 191 -4.28 8.36 -6.77
CA GLN A 191 -3.67 7.25 -7.50
C GLN A 191 -4.73 6.36 -8.19
N ILE A 192 -5.83 6.07 -7.49
CA ILE A 192 -6.95 5.28 -8.04
C ILE A 192 -7.61 6.04 -9.19
N CYS A 193 -7.85 7.35 -9.04
CA CYS A 193 -8.38 8.20 -10.11
C CYS A 193 -7.52 8.11 -11.36
N VAL A 194 -6.21 8.36 -11.25
CA VAL A 194 -5.28 8.30 -12.39
C VAL A 194 -5.28 6.92 -13.05
N SER A 195 -5.22 5.85 -12.25
CA SER A 195 -5.23 4.48 -12.80
C SER A 195 -6.51 4.17 -13.56
N ARG A 196 -7.65 4.71 -13.12
CA ARG A 196 -8.94 4.46 -13.74
C ARG A 196 -9.17 5.34 -14.97
N MET A 197 -8.75 6.59 -14.93
CA MET A 197 -8.72 7.47 -16.12
C MET A 197 -7.91 6.82 -17.26
N LEU A 198 -6.78 6.18 -16.96
CA LEU A 198 -5.99 5.42 -17.94
C LEU A 198 -6.72 4.18 -18.49
N GLN A 199 -7.53 3.51 -17.67
CA GLN A 199 -8.34 2.37 -18.11
C GLN A 199 -9.48 2.82 -19.02
N GLU A 200 -10.16 3.92 -18.67
CA GLU A 200 -11.25 4.49 -19.47
C GLU A 200 -10.72 5.04 -20.81
N SER A 201 -9.53 5.62 -20.83
CA SER A 201 -8.86 6.07 -22.07
C SER A 201 -8.21 4.95 -22.89
N THR A 202 -8.33 3.67 -22.50
CA THR A 202 -7.72 2.56 -23.25
C THR A 202 -8.24 2.47 -24.69
N ILE A 203 -9.54 2.75 -24.90
CA ILE A 203 -10.13 2.77 -26.25
C ILE A 203 -9.47 3.84 -27.12
N PHE A 204 -9.16 5.00 -26.54
CA PHE A 204 -8.45 6.07 -27.22
C PHE A 204 -7.03 5.63 -27.63
N PHE A 205 -6.30 4.93 -26.76
CA PHE A 205 -4.97 4.41 -27.10
C PHE A 205 -5.01 3.35 -28.22
N VAL A 206 -6.08 2.55 -28.29
CA VAL A 206 -6.29 1.61 -29.40
C VAL A 206 -6.52 2.37 -30.72
N LEU A 207 -7.37 3.39 -30.71
CA LEU A 207 -7.62 4.24 -31.89
C LEU A 207 -6.33 4.95 -32.34
N LEU A 208 -5.59 5.55 -31.40
CA LEU A 208 -4.30 6.19 -31.64
C LEU A 208 -3.29 5.20 -32.26
N SER A 209 -3.25 3.95 -31.77
CA SER A 209 -2.34 2.92 -32.29
C SER A 209 -2.72 2.51 -33.72
N ILE A 210 -4.00 2.30 -34.02
CA ILE A 210 -4.48 1.97 -35.37
C ILE A 210 -4.13 3.11 -36.34
N LEU A 211 -4.40 4.35 -35.94
CA LEU A 211 -4.05 5.52 -36.73
C LEU A 211 -2.52 5.62 -36.94
N GLY A 212 -1.75 5.47 -35.86
CA GLY A 212 -0.29 5.50 -35.90
C GLY A 212 0.31 4.44 -36.82
N ILE A 213 -0.21 3.21 -36.80
CA ILE A 213 0.22 2.16 -37.72
C ILE A 213 -0.11 2.53 -39.17
N GLY A 214 -1.28 3.11 -39.45
CA GLY A 214 -1.65 3.56 -40.79
C GLY A 214 -0.73 4.64 -41.35
N PHE A 215 -0.42 5.66 -40.54
CA PHE A 215 0.52 6.72 -40.92
C PHE A 215 1.97 6.22 -41.01
N ALA A 216 2.38 5.31 -40.11
CA ALA A 216 3.69 4.65 -40.17
C ALA A 216 3.86 3.83 -41.44
N GLN A 217 2.84 3.05 -41.82
CA GLN A 217 2.83 2.30 -43.07
C GLN A 217 2.90 3.24 -44.29
N GLY A 218 2.16 4.35 -44.28
CA GLY A 218 2.17 5.35 -45.36
C GLY A 218 3.53 6.02 -45.55
N MET A 219 4.16 6.48 -44.46
CA MET A 219 5.50 7.09 -44.53
C MET A 219 6.57 6.06 -44.87
N TYR A 220 6.50 4.85 -44.34
CA TYR A 220 7.42 3.77 -44.69
C TYR A 220 7.36 3.43 -46.18
N ALA A 221 6.16 3.43 -46.78
CA ALA A 221 6.01 3.18 -48.22
C ALA A 221 6.59 4.30 -49.08
N LEU A 222 6.49 5.57 -48.65
CA LEU A 222 7.09 6.71 -49.34
C LEU A 222 8.61 6.70 -49.24
N ASP A 223 9.15 6.43 -48.05
CA ASP A 223 10.60 6.27 -47.81
C ASP A 223 11.19 5.11 -48.65
N ALA A 224 10.47 3.99 -48.73
CA ALA A 224 10.86 2.87 -49.58
C ALA A 224 10.81 3.19 -51.09
N ALA A 225 9.89 4.06 -51.53
CA ALA A 225 9.77 4.48 -52.93
C ALA A 225 10.88 5.45 -53.35
N ASP A 226 11.40 6.25 -52.41
CA ASP A 226 12.50 7.20 -52.63
C ASP A 226 13.88 6.49 -52.74
N GLY A 227 13.93 5.16 -52.54
CA GLY A 227 15.09 4.31 -52.88
C GLY A 227 16.23 4.29 -51.86
N VAL A 228 16.07 4.95 -50.71
CA VAL A 228 17.03 4.97 -49.60
C VAL A 228 16.47 4.17 -48.43
N THR A 229 16.43 2.85 -48.55
CA THR A 229 15.74 1.93 -47.62
C THR A 229 16.39 1.74 -46.25
N ASP A 230 17.31 2.61 -45.82
CA ASP A 230 18.11 2.44 -44.60
C ASP A 230 17.49 3.05 -43.33
N HIS A 231 16.29 3.67 -43.42
CA HIS A 231 15.75 4.56 -42.38
C HIS A 231 14.39 4.16 -41.77
N GLY A 232 13.93 2.92 -41.92
CA GLY A 232 12.64 2.49 -41.35
C GLY A 232 12.50 2.73 -39.82
N SER A 233 13.60 2.61 -39.06
CA SER A 233 13.62 2.98 -37.63
C SER A 233 13.56 4.48 -37.39
N THR A 234 14.10 5.28 -38.32
CA THR A 234 14.06 6.75 -38.28
C THR A 234 12.63 7.25 -38.51
N VAL A 235 11.90 6.67 -39.47
CA VAL A 235 10.48 7.00 -39.72
C VAL A 235 9.64 6.79 -38.47
N ILE A 236 9.81 5.65 -37.79
CA ILE A 236 9.11 5.36 -36.53
C ILE A 236 9.51 6.36 -35.44
N ASN A 237 10.81 6.69 -35.34
CA ASN A 237 11.30 7.65 -34.35
C ASN A 237 10.72 9.05 -34.57
N THR A 238 10.69 9.54 -35.82
CA THR A 238 10.10 10.84 -36.18
C THR A 238 8.60 10.89 -35.90
N LEU A 239 7.85 9.81 -36.17
CA LEU A 239 6.42 9.73 -35.83
C LEU A 239 6.17 9.73 -34.31
N LEU A 240 7.02 9.03 -33.55
CA LEU A 240 6.97 9.04 -32.09
C LEU A 240 7.32 10.42 -31.52
N GLN A 241 8.33 11.10 -32.06
CA GLN A 241 8.68 12.46 -31.67
C GLN A 241 7.53 13.44 -31.90
N ALA A 242 6.88 13.36 -33.07
CA ALA A 242 5.69 14.16 -33.36
C ALA A 242 4.52 13.85 -32.43
N LEU A 243 4.31 12.58 -32.05
CA LEU A 243 3.29 12.19 -31.07
C LEU A 243 3.57 12.78 -29.69
N LEU A 244 4.84 12.88 -29.29
CA LEU A 244 5.29 13.47 -28.02
C LEU A 244 5.36 15.01 -28.06
N GLN A 245 4.74 15.66 -29.05
CA GLN A 245 4.75 17.11 -29.25
C GLN A 245 6.14 17.72 -29.47
N ALA A 246 7.10 16.92 -29.96
CA ALA A 246 8.43 17.39 -30.34
C ALA A 246 8.71 17.05 -31.82
N PRO A 247 7.88 17.51 -32.77
CA PRO A 247 8.10 17.21 -34.18
C PRO A 247 9.41 17.83 -34.68
N ASP A 248 10.30 16.99 -35.21
CA ASP A 248 11.45 17.45 -35.99
C ASP A 248 10.99 17.83 -37.40
N PHE A 249 11.28 19.06 -37.81
CA PHE A 249 11.02 19.59 -39.15
C PHE A 249 12.31 19.88 -39.92
N GLU A 250 13.48 19.73 -39.29
CA GLU A 250 14.79 20.03 -39.89
C GLU A 250 15.28 18.89 -40.78
N ASN A 251 14.84 17.66 -40.53
CA ASN A 251 15.08 16.50 -41.38
C ASN A 251 13.79 16.00 -42.05
N PRO A 252 13.24 16.68 -43.07
CA PRO A 252 12.25 16.07 -43.93
C PRO A 252 12.98 15.07 -44.83
N ALA A 253 13.36 13.91 -44.29
CA ALA A 253 13.90 12.77 -45.04
C ALA A 253 12.81 12.12 -45.91
N VAL A 254 11.84 12.90 -46.39
CA VAL A 254 10.65 12.42 -47.05
C VAL A 254 10.36 13.37 -48.20
N SER A 255 10.14 12.81 -49.38
CA SER A 255 9.61 13.51 -50.56
C SER A 255 8.46 14.47 -50.25
N ASN A 256 8.17 15.41 -51.16
CA ASN A 256 7.11 16.43 -50.98
C ASN A 256 5.76 15.85 -50.48
N PHE A 257 5.42 14.61 -50.86
CA PHE A 257 4.22 13.92 -50.37
C PHE A 257 4.31 13.41 -48.93
N GLY A 258 5.49 12.98 -48.50
CA GLY A 258 5.72 12.55 -47.12
C GLY A 258 5.68 13.71 -46.13
N LEU A 259 6.15 14.89 -46.54
CA LEU A 259 6.03 16.11 -45.73
C LEU A 259 4.55 16.49 -45.52
N VAL A 260 3.70 16.37 -46.54
CA VAL A 260 2.24 16.55 -46.41
C VAL A 260 1.64 15.52 -45.45
N LEU A 261 2.02 14.24 -45.59
CA LEU A 261 1.54 13.16 -44.74
C LEU A 261 1.96 13.37 -43.27
N TYR A 262 3.16 13.89 -43.04
CA TYR A 262 3.67 14.25 -41.72
C TYR A 262 2.94 15.45 -41.09
N TYR A 263 2.56 16.47 -41.88
CA TYR A 263 1.70 17.54 -41.39
C TYR A 263 0.29 17.05 -41.05
N MET A 264 -0.29 16.17 -41.86
CA MET A 264 -1.57 15.54 -41.55
C MET A 264 -1.49 14.71 -40.26
N TRP A 265 -0.40 13.97 -40.06
CA TRP A 265 -0.12 13.25 -38.82
C TRP A 265 -0.11 14.22 -37.62
N ASN A 266 0.67 15.30 -37.69
CA ASN A 266 0.77 16.29 -36.61
C ASN A 266 -0.58 16.96 -36.28
N VAL A 267 -1.39 17.30 -37.30
CA VAL A 267 -2.74 17.84 -37.05
C VAL A 267 -3.63 16.78 -36.40
N ALA A 268 -3.62 15.55 -36.89
CA ALA A 268 -4.43 14.48 -36.33
C ALA A 268 -4.04 14.15 -34.88
N THR A 269 -2.75 14.07 -34.55
CA THR A 269 -2.29 13.72 -33.20
C THR A 269 -2.37 14.90 -32.25
N THR A 270 -1.75 16.02 -32.60
CA THR A 270 -1.53 17.14 -31.67
C THR A 270 -2.77 18.03 -31.55
N VAL A 271 -3.50 18.26 -32.65
CA VAL A 271 -4.68 19.14 -32.63
C VAL A 271 -5.96 18.39 -32.29
N ILE A 272 -6.17 17.22 -32.89
CA ILE A 272 -7.44 16.48 -32.70
C ILE A 272 -7.33 15.53 -31.52
N LEU A 273 -6.45 14.53 -31.60
CA LEU A 273 -6.41 13.44 -30.63
C LEU A 273 -6.03 13.90 -29.23
N LEU A 274 -5.02 14.76 -29.09
CA LEU A 274 -4.60 15.23 -27.77
C LEU A 274 -5.68 16.05 -27.06
N ASN A 275 -6.39 16.92 -27.77
CA ASN A 275 -7.49 17.71 -27.21
C ASN A 275 -8.66 16.81 -26.79
N ILE A 276 -8.96 15.76 -27.57
CA ILE A 276 -9.94 14.74 -27.19
C ILE A 276 -9.46 13.98 -25.95
N LEU A 277 -8.18 13.62 -25.86
CA LEU A 277 -7.62 12.94 -24.70
C LEU A 277 -7.74 13.76 -23.42
N ILE A 278 -7.41 15.06 -23.50
CA ILE A 278 -7.54 15.99 -22.37
C ILE A 278 -9.01 16.08 -21.93
N SER A 279 -9.94 16.20 -22.89
CA SER A 279 -11.38 16.25 -22.61
C SER A 279 -11.87 14.96 -21.94
N LEU A 280 -11.48 13.79 -22.46
CA LEU A 280 -11.82 12.49 -21.87
C LEU A 280 -11.24 12.34 -20.46
N PHE A 281 -10.01 12.81 -20.22
CA PHE A 281 -9.44 12.81 -18.88
C PHE A 281 -10.15 13.77 -17.93
N SER A 282 -10.57 14.95 -18.36
CA SER A 282 -11.34 15.86 -17.51
C SER A 282 -12.68 15.25 -17.10
N SER A 283 -13.42 14.69 -18.07
CA SER A 283 -14.71 14.04 -17.81
C SER A 283 -14.56 12.83 -16.88
N ALA A 284 -13.59 11.94 -17.16
CA ALA A 284 -13.33 10.78 -16.31
C ALA A 284 -12.89 11.20 -14.90
N TYR A 285 -12.10 12.28 -14.76
CA TYR A 285 -11.68 12.77 -13.46
C TYR A 285 -12.88 13.18 -12.61
N GLU A 286 -13.80 13.99 -13.16
CA GLU A 286 -15.02 14.44 -12.48
C GLU A 286 -15.86 13.24 -12.01
N ASP A 287 -16.15 12.30 -12.92
CA ASP A 287 -16.92 11.09 -12.63
C ASP A 287 -16.32 10.24 -11.50
N ILE A 288 -14.99 10.19 -11.40
CA ILE A 288 -14.30 9.37 -10.38
C ILE A 288 -14.14 10.14 -9.07
N THR A 289 -13.98 11.47 -9.12
CA THR A 289 -13.82 12.28 -7.90
C THR A 289 -15.06 12.31 -7.02
N ASP A 290 -16.25 12.19 -7.62
CA ASP A 290 -17.51 12.15 -6.88
C ASP A 290 -17.63 10.85 -6.04
N ASP A 291 -17.15 9.72 -6.55
CA ASP A 291 -17.18 8.40 -5.90
C ASP A 291 -15.84 7.98 -5.25
N ALA A 292 -14.91 8.92 -5.12
CA ALA A 292 -13.51 8.62 -4.83
C ALA A 292 -13.29 7.98 -3.44
N GLU A 293 -14.16 8.29 -2.48
CA GLU A 293 -14.15 7.70 -1.15
C GLU A 293 -14.55 6.22 -1.18
N ALA A 294 -15.66 5.88 -1.84
CA ALA A 294 -16.10 4.49 -1.98
C ALA A 294 -15.04 3.66 -2.72
N HIS A 295 -14.40 4.24 -3.74
CA HIS A 295 -13.30 3.61 -4.45
C HIS A 295 -12.07 3.36 -3.58
N PHE A 296 -11.69 4.32 -2.73
CA PHE A 296 -10.61 4.12 -1.77
C PHE A 296 -10.94 3.02 -0.75
N MET A 297 -12.16 3.00 -0.20
CA MET A 297 -12.59 1.98 0.75
C MET A 297 -12.58 0.57 0.13
N ALA A 298 -13.11 0.43 -1.10
CA ALA A 298 -13.08 -0.83 -1.83
C ALA A 298 -11.63 -1.30 -2.09
N PHE A 299 -10.76 -0.39 -2.50
CA PHE A 299 -9.34 -0.67 -2.72
C PHE A 299 -8.63 -1.10 -1.41
N PHE A 300 -8.89 -0.40 -0.31
CA PHE A 300 -8.32 -0.71 0.99
C PHE A 300 -8.80 -2.07 1.51
N ALA A 301 -10.08 -2.39 1.32
CA ALA A 301 -10.65 -3.69 1.64
C ALA A 301 -10.01 -4.80 0.78
N GLU A 302 -9.89 -4.61 -0.54
CA GLU A 302 -9.22 -5.57 -1.43
C GLU A 302 -7.76 -5.81 -1.02
N LYS A 303 -7.01 -4.74 -0.73
CA LYS A 303 -5.63 -4.82 -0.26
C LYS A 303 -5.52 -5.59 1.05
N THR A 304 -6.44 -5.34 1.99
CA THR A 304 -6.48 -6.02 3.29
C THR A 304 -6.80 -7.51 3.13
N ILE A 305 -7.85 -7.86 2.38
CA ILE A 305 -8.23 -9.25 2.09
C ILE A 305 -7.08 -9.98 1.37
N GLY A 306 -6.39 -9.31 0.43
CA GLY A 306 -5.24 -9.87 -0.26
C GLY A 306 -4.03 -10.15 0.63
N MET A 307 -3.94 -9.49 1.79
CA MET A 307 -2.89 -9.73 2.79
C MET A 307 -3.26 -10.84 3.77
N ILE A 308 -4.55 -11.05 4.03
CA ILE A 308 -5.03 -12.12 4.89
C ILE A 308 -4.74 -13.48 4.23
N ARG A 309 -4.06 -14.35 4.98
CA ARG A 309 -3.76 -15.73 4.56
C ARG A 309 -4.57 -16.71 5.37
N ALA A 310 -4.79 -17.90 4.79
CA ALA A 310 -5.39 -19.01 5.51
C ALA A 310 -4.53 -19.36 6.74
N PRO A 311 -5.14 -19.81 7.85
CA PRO A 311 -4.43 -20.09 9.11
C PRO A 311 -3.34 -21.16 8.97
N ASP A 312 -3.46 -22.04 7.96
CA ASP A 312 -2.47 -23.10 7.67
C ASP A 312 -1.26 -22.64 6.85
N ASN A 313 -1.25 -21.38 6.37
CA ASN A 313 -0.17 -20.84 5.55
C ASN A 313 0.55 -19.69 6.25
N TYR A 314 1.87 -19.79 6.32
CA TYR A 314 2.68 -18.86 7.08
C TYR A 314 3.12 -17.68 6.22
N VAL A 315 3.24 -16.51 6.84
CA VAL A 315 3.54 -15.29 6.10
C VAL A 315 5.04 -15.07 6.06
N TYR A 316 5.66 -15.38 4.92
CA TYR A 316 7.03 -14.98 4.61
C TYR A 316 7.05 -13.87 3.55
N PRO A 317 7.25 -12.60 3.95
CA PRO A 317 7.43 -11.51 3.01
C PRO A 317 8.74 -11.66 2.23
N ALA A 318 8.76 -11.33 0.94
CA ALA A 318 10.02 -11.28 0.18
C ALA A 318 11.00 -10.26 0.80
N PRO A 319 12.30 -10.61 0.95
CA PRO A 319 13.00 -11.73 0.34
C PRO A 319 12.98 -13.07 1.10
N PHE A 320 12.39 -13.11 2.30
CA PHE A 320 12.42 -14.29 3.18
C PHE A 320 11.55 -15.47 2.69
N ASN A 321 10.70 -15.25 1.68
CA ASN A 321 9.95 -16.32 1.01
C ASN A 321 10.86 -17.39 0.37
N LEU A 322 12.10 -17.04 0.01
CA LEU A 322 13.06 -18.04 -0.46
C LEU A 322 13.43 -19.04 0.64
N ILE A 323 13.52 -18.59 1.90
CA ILE A 323 13.83 -19.46 3.04
C ILE A 323 12.69 -20.44 3.27
N GLU A 324 11.44 -19.97 3.21
CA GLU A 324 10.28 -20.86 3.27
C GLU A 324 10.35 -21.93 2.16
N MET A 325 10.60 -21.50 0.92
CA MET A 325 10.62 -22.41 -0.23
C MET A 325 11.75 -23.44 -0.19
N PHE A 326 12.96 -23.05 0.22
CA PHE A 326 14.12 -23.95 0.20
C PHE A 326 14.34 -24.71 1.49
N LEU A 327 13.97 -24.14 2.65
CA LEU A 327 14.18 -24.78 3.94
C LEU A 327 12.90 -25.38 4.49
N VAL A 328 11.74 -24.72 4.39
CA VAL A 328 10.53 -25.15 5.11
C VAL A 328 9.70 -26.15 4.28
N VAL A 329 9.44 -25.85 3.01
CA VAL A 329 8.60 -26.69 2.12
C VAL A 329 9.13 -28.13 1.97
N PRO A 330 10.43 -28.40 1.82
CA PRO A 330 10.91 -29.79 1.72
C PRO A 330 10.61 -30.63 2.96
N PHE A 331 10.56 -30.02 4.15
CA PHE A 331 10.20 -30.72 5.39
C PHE A 331 8.71 -30.97 5.54
N GLU A 332 7.84 -30.30 4.76
CA GLU A 332 6.41 -30.60 4.72
C GLU A 332 6.13 -32.03 4.25
N LEU A 333 6.98 -32.57 3.36
CA LEU A 333 6.86 -33.94 2.86
C LEU A 333 7.31 -35.00 3.88
N VAL A 334 8.06 -34.61 4.92
CA VAL A 334 8.72 -35.53 5.86
C VAL A 334 8.09 -35.48 7.26
N LEU A 335 7.52 -34.35 7.68
CA LEU A 335 7.02 -34.15 9.05
C LEU A 335 5.49 -34.18 9.15
N ASP A 336 4.99 -34.63 10.31
CA ASP A 336 3.58 -34.45 10.70
C ASP A 336 3.22 -32.97 10.89
N ARG A 337 1.95 -32.61 10.64
CA ARG A 337 1.46 -31.21 10.62
C ARG A 337 1.79 -30.43 11.89
N LYS A 338 1.73 -31.08 13.07
CA LYS A 338 2.04 -30.44 14.36
C LYS A 338 3.53 -30.13 14.53
N SER A 339 4.39 -31.06 14.10
CA SER A 339 5.85 -30.91 14.16
C SER A 339 6.33 -29.86 13.15
N TYR A 340 5.74 -29.86 11.95
CA TYR A 340 5.96 -28.84 10.93
C TYR A 340 5.62 -27.44 11.45
N ALA A 341 4.44 -27.27 12.06
CA ALA A 341 4.03 -26.00 12.64
C ALA A 341 4.99 -25.48 13.73
N LYS A 342 5.50 -26.38 14.58
CA LYS A 342 6.45 -26.03 15.64
C LYS A 342 7.82 -25.64 15.10
N LEU A 343 8.31 -26.36 14.09
CA LEU A 343 9.55 -26.02 13.38
C LEU A 343 9.41 -24.64 12.73
N ASN A 344 8.32 -24.43 12.00
CA ASN A 344 8.12 -23.19 11.26
C ASN A 344 7.97 -21.98 12.18
N ARG A 345 7.26 -22.13 13.30
CA ARG A 345 7.16 -21.08 14.34
C ARG A 345 8.52 -20.70 14.91
N ARG A 346 9.42 -21.68 15.13
CA ARG A 346 10.80 -21.39 15.55
C ARG A 346 11.58 -20.66 14.47
N VAL A 347 11.47 -21.08 13.21
CA VAL A 347 12.14 -20.43 12.07
C VAL A 347 11.67 -18.97 11.94
N MET A 348 10.36 -18.71 11.97
CA MET A 348 9.83 -17.35 11.96
C MET A 348 10.30 -16.52 13.15
N PHE A 349 10.33 -17.10 14.36
CA PHE A 349 10.80 -16.37 15.54
C PHE A 349 12.26 -15.95 15.40
N VAL A 350 13.13 -16.81 14.87
CA VAL A 350 14.55 -16.51 14.67
C VAL A 350 14.76 -15.46 13.58
N ILE A 351 14.09 -15.62 12.42
CA ILE A 351 14.26 -14.71 11.27
C ILE A 351 13.66 -13.33 11.57
N PHE A 352 12.46 -13.30 12.15
CA PHE A 352 11.71 -12.07 12.37
C PHE A 352 11.90 -11.51 13.78
N PHE A 353 12.92 -11.94 14.52
CA PHE A 353 13.16 -11.46 15.90
C PHE A 353 13.27 -9.93 15.98
N ILE A 354 14.09 -9.32 15.10
CA ILE A 354 14.31 -7.87 15.09
C ILE A 354 13.01 -7.12 14.71
N PRO A 355 12.32 -7.46 13.61
CA PRO A 355 11.01 -6.86 13.30
C PRO A 355 9.96 -7.04 14.41
N LEU A 356 9.91 -8.22 15.05
CA LEU A 356 8.94 -8.50 16.13
C LEU A 356 9.21 -7.65 17.37
N ILE A 357 10.48 -7.40 17.72
CA ILE A 357 10.83 -6.47 18.80
C ILE A 357 10.37 -5.06 18.46
N LEU A 358 10.57 -4.59 17.23
CA LEU A 358 10.13 -3.27 16.81
C LEU A 358 8.60 -3.13 16.90
N VAL A 359 7.86 -4.17 16.49
CA VAL A 359 6.40 -4.22 16.62
C VAL A 359 5.98 -4.25 18.09
N ALA A 360 6.62 -5.06 18.93
CA ALA A 360 6.32 -5.12 20.36
C ALA A 360 6.64 -3.81 21.07
N LEU A 361 7.73 -3.13 20.72
CA LEU A 361 8.07 -1.79 21.22
C LEU A 361 7.06 -0.75 20.76
N PHE A 362 6.63 -0.81 19.50
CA PHE A 362 5.60 0.06 18.96
C PHE A 362 4.27 -0.14 19.70
N GLU A 363 3.82 -1.37 19.90
CA GLU A 363 2.58 -1.63 20.65
C GLU A 363 2.68 -1.24 22.13
N ALA A 364 3.82 -1.49 22.77
CA ALA A 364 4.03 -1.19 24.19
C ALA A 364 4.17 0.32 24.48
N HIS A 365 4.78 1.09 23.57
CA HIS A 365 4.99 2.53 23.77
C HIS A 365 3.96 3.42 23.06
N LEU A 366 3.48 2.99 21.88
CA LEU A 366 2.56 3.72 21.00
C LEU A 366 1.21 3.01 20.94
N ASP A 367 0.71 2.62 22.12
CA ASP A 367 -0.62 2.04 22.27
C ASP A 367 -1.63 2.95 21.54
N THR A 368 -2.20 2.44 20.44
CA THR A 368 -3.01 3.21 19.47
C THR A 368 -4.28 3.78 20.13
N ARG A 369 -4.58 3.36 21.37
CA ARG A 369 -5.66 3.92 22.20
C ARG A 369 -5.33 5.27 22.82
N ARG A 370 -4.06 5.65 22.96
CA ARG A 370 -3.64 6.83 23.73
C ARG A 370 -3.38 8.09 22.89
N ASN A 371 -3.05 7.96 21.61
CA ASN A 371 -2.71 9.10 20.74
C ASN A 371 -3.80 9.41 19.71
N ILE A 372 -4.62 10.42 20.02
CA ILE A 372 -5.71 10.96 19.17
C ILE A 372 -5.21 11.35 17.77
N PHE A 373 -3.99 11.89 17.65
CA PHE A 373 -3.40 12.25 16.35
C PHE A 373 -3.14 11.04 15.44
N MET A 374 -2.64 9.92 15.98
CA MET A 374 -2.45 8.69 15.22
C MET A 374 -3.79 8.01 14.92
N ARG A 375 -4.82 8.23 15.74
CA ARG A 375 -6.20 7.85 15.45
C ARG A 375 -6.71 8.64 14.24
N HIS A 376 -6.70 9.97 14.28
CA HIS A 376 -7.12 10.79 13.13
C HIS A 376 -6.33 10.53 11.83
N MET A 377 -5.04 10.19 11.91
CA MET A 377 -4.23 9.90 10.72
C MET A 377 -4.50 8.50 10.11
N PHE A 378 -4.94 7.52 10.91
CA PHE A 378 -5.03 6.12 10.49
C PHE A 378 -6.42 5.45 10.65
N SER A 379 -7.36 6.03 11.40
CA SER A 379 -8.75 5.55 11.54
C SER A 379 -9.71 6.47 10.79
N ALA A 380 -9.64 6.44 9.46
CA ALA A 380 -10.54 7.23 8.61
C ALA A 380 -11.95 6.63 8.46
N THR A 381 -12.26 5.51 9.12
CA THR A 381 -13.49 4.73 8.88
C THR A 381 -14.47 4.69 10.06
N GLN A 382 -14.21 5.42 11.15
CA GLN A 382 -15.17 5.51 12.28
C GLN A 382 -15.61 6.93 12.62
N ASP A 383 -14.85 7.95 12.24
CA ASP A 383 -15.13 9.32 12.69
C ASP A 383 -16.23 10.02 11.86
N GLY A 384 -16.60 9.51 10.68
CA GLY A 384 -17.67 10.11 9.89
C GLY A 384 -19.05 10.01 10.54
N GLU A 385 -19.34 8.90 11.23
CA GLU A 385 -20.64 8.67 11.87
C GLU A 385 -20.66 9.13 13.35
N ASP A 386 -19.55 9.03 14.07
CA ASP A 386 -19.47 9.43 15.49
C ASP A 386 -19.27 10.97 15.67
N GLU A 387 -18.82 11.68 14.63
CA GLU A 387 -18.63 13.14 14.66
C GLU A 387 -19.74 13.97 14.00
N ASP A 388 -20.70 13.34 13.31
CA ASP A 388 -21.85 14.07 12.72
C ASP A 388 -22.67 14.74 13.85
N PRO A 389 -22.87 16.08 13.81
CA PRO A 389 -23.71 16.80 14.77
C PRO A 389 -25.10 16.17 14.95
N ASN A 390 -25.66 15.58 13.89
CA ASN A 390 -26.95 14.91 13.93
C ASN A 390 -26.93 13.56 14.67
N ASN A 391 -25.79 12.87 14.73
CA ASN A 391 -25.63 11.64 15.52
C ASN A 391 -25.28 11.95 16.98
N ARG A 392 -24.54 13.03 17.24
CA ARG A 392 -24.20 13.46 18.61
C ARG A 392 -25.42 13.97 19.37
N ASP A 393 -26.28 14.76 18.72
CA ASP A 393 -27.52 15.29 19.29
C ASP A 393 -28.70 15.09 18.30
N PRO A 394 -29.27 13.87 18.20
CA PRO A 394 -30.34 13.57 17.25
C PRO A 394 -31.63 14.36 17.56
N GLN A 395 -32.10 15.10 16.56
CA GLN A 395 -33.38 15.81 16.60
C GLN A 395 -34.51 14.81 16.27
N VAL A 396 -35.17 14.26 17.30
CA VAL A 396 -36.30 13.36 17.11
C VAL A 396 -37.61 14.15 17.21
N SER A 397 -38.39 14.14 16.13
CA SER A 397 -39.77 14.64 16.13
C SER A 397 -40.71 13.48 16.45
N ASP A 398 -40.99 13.26 17.73
CA ASP A 398 -42.06 12.35 18.17
C ASP A 398 -43.37 13.13 18.36
N GLU A 399 -44.52 12.53 18.03
CA GLU A 399 -45.86 13.16 18.15
C GLU A 399 -46.18 13.56 19.60
N ASN A 400 -45.48 12.97 20.57
CA ASN A 400 -45.61 13.25 22.00
C ASN A 400 -44.57 14.26 22.54
N GLY A 401 -43.71 14.84 21.69
CA GLY A 401 -42.73 15.85 22.08
C GLY A 401 -41.58 15.34 22.98
N LEU A 402 -41.31 14.04 22.95
CA LEU A 402 -40.25 13.41 23.74
C LEU A 402 -38.90 13.52 23.02
N VAL A 403 -37.88 14.00 23.74
CA VAL A 403 -36.49 14.12 23.26
C VAL A 403 -35.60 13.09 23.95
N ILE A 404 -34.60 12.56 23.23
CA ILE A 404 -33.68 11.52 23.74
C ILE A 404 -32.79 12.05 24.87
N SER A 405 -32.26 13.26 24.72
CA SER A 405 -31.46 13.95 25.74
C SER A 405 -31.84 15.42 25.82
N LYS A 406 -31.89 15.96 27.05
CA LYS A 406 -32.10 17.40 27.30
C LYS A 406 -30.80 18.20 27.33
N LYS A 407 -29.65 17.51 27.40
CA LYS A 407 -28.31 18.11 27.45
C LYS A 407 -27.53 17.69 26.22
N SER A 408 -26.75 18.61 25.67
CA SER A 408 -25.89 18.30 24.52
C SER A 408 -24.81 17.30 24.90
N PHE A 409 -24.37 16.54 23.91
CA PHE A 409 -23.29 15.57 24.05
C PHE A 409 -22.03 16.18 24.71
N ASP A 410 -21.65 17.41 24.33
CA ASP A 410 -20.48 18.12 24.88
C ASP A 410 -20.58 18.43 26.39
N GLU A 411 -21.79 18.69 26.91
CA GLU A 411 -22.00 18.89 28.34
C GLU A 411 -21.92 17.60 29.13
N ILE A 412 -22.39 16.51 28.55
CA ILE A 412 -22.35 15.17 29.13
C ILE A 412 -20.89 14.70 29.23
N VAL A 413 -20.08 14.93 28.20
CA VAL A 413 -18.65 14.58 28.17
C VAL A 413 -17.87 15.29 29.28
N LYS A 414 -18.18 16.56 29.57
CA LYS A 414 -17.53 17.32 30.66
C LYS A 414 -17.80 16.77 32.07
N ALA A 415 -18.88 16.01 32.25
CA ALA A 415 -19.22 15.40 33.54
C ALA A 415 -18.43 14.11 33.80
N PHE A 416 -17.83 13.52 32.77
CA PHE A 416 -16.98 12.34 32.92
C PHE A 416 -15.54 12.75 33.27
N PRO A 417 -14.87 12.02 34.17
CA PRO A 417 -13.46 12.26 34.44
C PRO A 417 -12.65 12.07 33.15
N ASN A 418 -11.73 13.01 32.88
CA ASN A 418 -10.83 12.94 31.72
C ASN A 418 -9.99 11.67 31.79
N SER A 419 -10.40 10.63 31.05
CA SER A 419 -9.70 9.35 30.93
C SER A 419 -8.35 9.46 30.21
N PHE A 420 -8.03 10.65 29.69
CA PHE A 420 -6.80 10.99 28.98
C PHE A 420 -5.63 11.38 29.89
N LEU A 421 -5.89 11.66 31.17
CA LEU A 421 -4.86 11.95 32.17
C LEU A 421 -4.50 10.65 32.91
N SER A 422 -3.20 10.39 33.09
CA SER A 422 -2.73 9.31 33.98
C SER A 422 -3.41 9.45 35.34
N SER A 423 -3.77 8.35 35.99
CA SER A 423 -4.41 8.36 37.33
C SER A 423 -3.66 9.26 38.31
N GLU A 424 -2.33 9.31 38.20
CA GLU A 424 -1.45 10.17 38.98
C GLU A 424 -1.62 11.68 38.69
N ALA A 425 -1.80 12.05 37.41
CA ALA A 425 -2.03 13.45 37.02
C ALA A 425 -3.41 13.96 37.45
N THR A 426 -4.43 13.10 37.38
CA THR A 426 -5.79 13.39 37.88
C THR A 426 -5.77 13.59 39.40
N ILE A 427 -5.08 12.71 40.13
CA ILE A 427 -4.91 12.83 41.59
C ILE A 427 -4.18 14.12 41.95
N MET A 428 -3.13 14.48 41.21
CA MET A 428 -2.37 15.72 41.46
C MET A 428 -3.23 16.98 41.24
N GLN A 429 -4.06 16.97 40.19
CA GLN A 429 -4.96 18.08 39.88
C GLN A 429 -6.08 18.20 40.94
N GLU A 430 -6.64 17.08 41.40
CA GLU A 430 -7.59 17.08 42.51
C GLU A 430 -6.95 17.57 43.82
N LEU A 431 -5.72 17.14 44.12
CA LEU A 431 -4.94 17.62 45.27
C LEU A 431 -4.69 19.13 45.21
N GLN A 432 -4.35 19.66 44.03
CA GLN A 432 -4.24 21.11 43.83
C GLN A 432 -5.58 21.82 44.03
N SER A 433 -6.68 21.26 43.52
CA SER A 433 -8.01 21.84 43.71
C SER A 433 -8.44 21.85 45.19
N LEU A 434 -8.10 20.78 45.93
CA LEU A 434 -8.34 20.65 47.38
C LEU A 434 -7.49 21.65 48.16
N ARG A 435 -6.21 21.81 47.77
CA ARG A 435 -5.32 22.80 48.38
C ARG A 435 -5.89 24.21 48.24
N ASN A 436 -6.31 24.59 47.03
CA ASN A 436 -6.88 25.90 46.76
C ASN A 436 -8.18 26.14 47.55
N ARG A 437 -9.07 25.14 47.64
CA ARG A 437 -10.28 25.23 48.48
C ARG A 437 -9.96 25.36 49.96
N MET A 438 -8.94 24.65 50.46
CA MET A 438 -8.49 24.83 51.84
C MET A 438 -7.95 26.24 52.09
N GLU A 439 -7.18 26.78 51.14
CA GLU A 439 -6.62 28.13 51.21
C GLU A 439 -7.72 29.20 51.24
N GLU A 440 -8.76 29.05 50.40
CA GLU A 440 -9.97 29.89 50.45
C GLU A 440 -10.71 29.79 51.79
N LEU A 441 -10.83 28.59 52.36
CA LEU A 441 -11.48 28.40 53.66
C LEU A 441 -10.66 29.03 54.81
N PHE A 442 -9.33 28.92 54.76
CA PHE A 442 -8.45 29.59 55.73
C PHE A 442 -8.58 31.11 55.64
N GLN A 443 -8.61 31.66 54.42
CA GLN A 443 -8.83 33.09 54.19
C GLN A 443 -10.18 33.55 54.78
N GLN A 444 -11.27 32.81 54.52
CA GLN A 444 -12.60 33.13 55.07
C GLN A 444 -12.66 33.02 56.61
N LEU A 445 -11.88 32.11 57.20
CA LEU A 445 -11.75 31.98 58.64
C LEU A 445 -10.97 33.13 59.27
N GLU A 446 -9.89 33.59 58.62
CA GLU A 446 -9.13 34.77 59.04
C GLU A 446 -9.98 36.04 58.94
N ASP A 447 -10.71 36.22 57.84
CA ASP A 447 -11.63 37.34 57.66
C ASP A 447 -12.74 37.35 58.71
N LYS A 448 -13.28 36.17 59.08
CA LYS A 448 -14.25 36.05 60.18
C LYS A 448 -13.63 36.35 61.54
N LYS A 449 -12.39 35.94 61.81
CA LYS A 449 -11.68 36.29 63.04
C LYS A 449 -11.40 37.78 63.13
N ALA A 450 -10.97 38.41 62.03
CA ALA A 450 -10.71 39.84 61.96
C ALA A 450 -11.99 40.66 62.21
N LYS A 451 -13.13 40.27 61.64
CA LYS A 451 -14.44 40.88 61.92
C LYS A 451 -14.89 40.71 63.37
N LYS A 452 -14.57 39.58 64.01
CA LYS A 452 -14.92 39.33 65.42
C LYS A 452 -14.02 40.08 66.41
N ALA A 453 -12.84 40.53 66.00
CA ALA A 453 -11.93 41.35 66.82
C ALA A 453 -12.21 42.86 66.71
N THR A 454 -13.02 43.28 65.75
CA THR A 454 -13.43 44.68 65.52
C THR A 454 -14.85 44.99 66.02
N THR A 455 -15.52 44.00 66.62
CA THR A 455 -16.79 44.16 67.35
C THR A 455 -16.50 43.92 68.83
#